data_AF-A0A414X775-F1
#
_entry.id   AF-A0A414X775-F1
#
_cell.length_a   1.000
_cell.length_b   1.000
_cell.length_c   1.000
_cell.angle_alpha   90.00
_cell.angle_beta   90.00
_cell.angle_gamma   90.00
#
_symmetry.space_group_name_H-M   'P 1'
#
loop_
_entity.id
_entity.type
_entity.pdbx_description
1 polymer ?
#
loop_
_entity_poly.entity_id
_entity_poly.type
_entity_poly.pdbx_seq_one_letter_code
_entity_poly.pdbx_strand_id
1 'polypeptide(L)'
;MDAKNKPFVTLQNRNNEDVFWIPKPTSNNVLNCVAAFDVMRYLPFIDALNNLSYVEVKNVSSIDESMSTVTIKLIEENSLTQIIEDIPQFLFQFVEQAMPTNNIHQGKGE
;
A
#
# COMPACT_ATOMS: atom_id res chain seq x y z
N MET A 1 4.67 14.37 22.54
CA MET A 1 3.46 13.89 21.84
C MET A 1 3.49 12.37 21.86
N ASP A 2 2.70 11.78 22.76
CA ASP A 2 2.59 10.33 22.95
C ASP A 2 2.17 9.62 21.66
N ALA A 3 2.91 8.58 21.30
CA ALA A 3 2.59 7.67 20.20
C ALA A 3 1.26 6.91 20.38
N LYS A 4 0.57 7.09 21.52
CA LYS A 4 -0.60 6.30 21.95
C LYS A 4 -1.95 6.73 21.34
N ASN A 5 -2.01 7.77 20.52
CA ASN A 5 -3.27 8.29 19.99
C ASN A 5 -3.28 8.59 18.49
N LYS A 6 -2.43 7.90 17.70
CA LYS A 6 -2.53 8.01 16.24
C LYS A 6 -3.81 7.30 15.77
N PRO A 7 -4.70 7.96 15.01
CA PRO A 7 -5.91 7.32 14.47
C PRO A 7 -5.62 6.34 13.32
N PHE A 8 -4.33 6.13 13.02
CA PHE A 8 -3.83 5.30 11.94
C PHE A 8 -2.53 4.58 12.34
N VAL A 9 -2.31 3.43 11.72
CA VAL A 9 -1.03 2.73 11.67
C VAL A 9 -0.28 3.20 10.42
N THR A 10 1.00 3.52 10.58
CA THR A 10 1.89 3.86 9.46
C THR A 10 2.75 2.64 9.17
N LEU A 11 2.65 2.13 7.94
CA LEU A 11 3.44 1.04 7.43
C LEU A 11 4.38 1.59 6.37
N GLN A 12 5.65 1.22 6.43
CA GLN A 12 6.67 1.76 5.54
C GLN A 12 7.48 0.61 4.94
N ASN A 13 7.96 0.82 3.71
CA ASN A 13 8.99 -0.02 3.11
C ASN A 13 10.34 0.16 3.83
N ARG A 14 11.36 -0.63 3.46
CA ARG A 14 12.65 -0.63 4.18
C ARG A 14 13.43 0.68 4.00
N ASN A 15 13.18 1.37 2.89
CA ASN A 15 13.84 2.64 2.57
C ASN A 15 13.12 3.86 3.18
N ASN A 16 11.99 3.66 3.86
CA ASN A 16 11.13 4.70 4.44
C ASN A 16 10.54 5.71 3.44
N GLU A 17 10.58 5.40 2.14
CA GLU A 17 10.09 6.28 1.07
C GLU A 17 8.63 5.99 0.73
N ASP A 18 8.26 4.71 0.68
CA ASP A 18 6.88 4.30 0.38
C ASP A 18 6.12 4.07 1.68
N VAL A 19 5.11 4.90 1.91
CA VAL A 19 4.31 4.89 3.14
C VAL A 19 2.88 4.49 2.84
N PHE A 20 2.32 3.60 3.66
CA PHE A 20 0.94 3.19 3.62
C PHE A 20 0.29 3.39 4.98
N TRP A 21 -0.78 4.20 5.02
CA TRP A 21 -1.51 4.52 6.24
C TRP A 21 -2.80 3.71 6.31
N ILE A 22 -2.95 2.94 7.39
CA ILE A 22 -4.17 2.18 7.71
C ILE A 22 -4.90 2.90 8.84
N PRO A 23 -6.06 3.53 8.60
CA PRO A 23 -6.86 4.13 9.67
C PRO A 23 -7.59 3.07 10.50
N LYS A 24 -8.22 3.49 11.60
CA LYS A 24 -9.23 2.65 12.26
C LYS A 24 -10.34 2.26 11.26
N PRO A 25 -10.79 1.00 11.24
CA PRO A 25 -11.92 0.59 10.41
C PRO A 25 -13.19 1.33 10.80
N THR A 26 -14.03 1.60 9.81
CA THR A 26 -15.39 2.08 10.01
C THR A 26 -16.26 0.99 10.65
N SER A 27 -17.47 1.35 11.10
CA SER A 27 -18.45 0.39 11.65
C SER A 27 -18.84 -0.73 10.67
N ASN A 28 -18.58 -0.55 9.38
CA ASN A 28 -18.87 -1.52 8.32
C ASN A 28 -17.63 -2.31 7.89
N ASN A 29 -16.57 -2.34 8.72
CA ASN A 29 -15.32 -3.04 8.45
C ASN A 29 -14.60 -2.55 7.19
N VAL A 30 -14.73 -1.26 6.86
CA VAL A 30 -14.05 -0.64 5.72
C VAL A 30 -12.89 0.22 6.20
N LEU A 31 -11.74 0.05 5.56
CA LEU A 31 -10.54 0.87 5.69
C LEU A 31 -10.43 1.81 4.50
N ASN A 32 -10.24 3.10 4.76
CA ASN A 32 -9.95 4.11 3.74
C ASN A 32 -8.46 4.45 3.84
N CYS A 33 -7.62 3.59 3.29
CA CYS A 33 -6.18 3.72 3.38
C CYS A 33 -5.66 4.82 2.46
N VAL A 34 -4.51 5.36 2.83
CA VAL A 34 -3.77 6.34 2.02
C VAL A 34 -2.38 5.79 1.75
N ALA A 35 -1.89 5.94 0.53
CA ALA A 35 -0.53 5.59 0.13
C ALA A 35 0.21 6.86 -0.29
N ALA A 36 1.46 7.03 0.14
CA ALA A 36 2.36 8.11 -0.25
C ALA A 36 3.07 7.83 -1.58
N PHE A 37 2.36 7.21 -2.52
CA PHE A 37 2.81 6.93 -3.87
C PHE A 37 1.59 6.73 -4.78
N ASP A 38 1.80 6.84 -6.09
CA ASP A 38 0.78 6.52 -7.08
C ASP A 38 0.61 5.00 -7.21
N VAL A 39 -0.37 4.43 -6.51
CA VAL A 39 -0.66 2.98 -6.50
C VAL A 39 -1.01 2.44 -7.89
N MET A 40 -1.49 3.30 -8.79
CA MET A 40 -1.82 2.90 -10.18
C MET A 40 -0.56 2.56 -10.99
N ARG A 41 0.63 3.03 -10.58
CA ARG A 41 1.92 2.63 -11.15
C ARG A 41 2.34 1.23 -10.69
N TYR A 42 1.74 0.72 -9.63
CA TYR A 42 2.08 -0.56 -8.99
C TYR A 42 0.86 -1.48 -8.91
N LEU A 43 0.19 -1.72 -10.05
CA LEU A 43 -0.96 -2.65 -10.12
C LEU A 43 -0.71 -4.03 -9.46
N PRO A 44 0.50 -4.65 -9.55
CA PRO A 44 0.78 -5.90 -8.85
C PRO A 44 0.59 -5.83 -7.32
N PHE A 45 0.79 -4.67 -6.71
CA PHE A 45 0.51 -4.45 -5.29
C PHE A 45 -1.00 -4.54 -5.00
N ILE A 46 -1.84 -3.94 -5.85
CA ILE A 46 -3.30 -4.01 -5.73
C ILE A 46 -3.80 -5.43 -5.98
N ASP A 47 -3.25 -6.12 -6.99
CA ASP A 47 -3.59 -7.51 -7.27
C ASP A 47 -3.23 -8.42 -6.10
N ALA A 48 -2.07 -8.22 -5.47
CA ALA A 48 -1.67 -8.97 -4.27
C ALA A 48 -2.64 -8.75 -3.11
N LEU A 49 -3.06 -7.51 -2.86
CA LEU A 49 -4.08 -7.19 -1.85
C LEU A 49 -5.43 -7.86 -2.16
N ASN A 50 -5.85 -7.86 -3.44
CA ASN A 50 -7.13 -8.42 -3.84
C ASN A 50 -7.14 -9.96 -3.87
N ASN A 51 -5.96 -10.60 -3.90
CA ASN A 51 -5.81 -12.05 -3.80
C ASN A 51 -5.85 -12.58 -2.35
N LEU A 52 -5.79 -11.70 -1.35
CA LEU A 52 -5.95 -12.09 0.05
C LEU A 52 -7.40 -12.49 0.32
N SER A 53 -7.63 -13.71 0.81
CA SER A 53 -8.98 -14.23 1.05
C SER A 53 -9.75 -13.49 2.14
N TYR A 54 -9.05 -12.75 2.99
CA TYR A 54 -9.59 -12.10 4.18
C TYR A 54 -9.88 -10.60 3.97
N VAL A 55 -9.59 -10.02 2.80
CA VAL A 55 -9.96 -8.65 2.44
C VAL A 55 -10.51 -8.55 1.02
N GLU A 56 -11.13 -7.43 0.70
CA GLU A 56 -11.60 -7.13 -0.65
C GLU A 56 -11.27 -5.67 -0.99
N VAL A 57 -10.55 -5.44 -2.09
CA VAL A 57 -10.28 -4.08 -2.57
C VAL A 57 -11.53 -3.55 -3.25
N LYS A 58 -12.11 -2.48 -2.70
CA LYS A 58 -13.37 -1.88 -3.20
C LYS A 58 -13.14 -0.78 -4.20
N ASN A 59 -12.14 0.06 -3.94
CA ASN A 59 -11.84 1.21 -4.78
C ASN A 59 -10.37 1.58 -4.68
N VAL A 60 -9.82 2.07 -5.79
CA VAL A 60 -8.47 2.61 -5.87
C VAL A 60 -8.57 3.92 -6.63
N SER A 61 -7.99 4.98 -6.06
CA SER A 61 -8.01 6.30 -6.70
C SER A 61 -6.69 7.00 -6.45
N SER A 62 -6.02 7.43 -7.51
CA SER A 62 -4.91 8.38 -7.41
C SER A 62 -5.44 9.77 -7.08
N ILE A 63 -4.75 10.49 -6.20
CA ILE A 63 -4.99 11.90 -5.91
C ILE A 63 -4.05 12.74 -6.79
N ASP A 64 -2.75 12.41 -6.74
CA ASP A 64 -1.68 12.98 -7.54
C ASP A 64 -0.57 11.94 -7.77
N GLU A 65 0.56 12.36 -8.35
CA GLU A 65 1.69 11.47 -8.67
C GLU A 65 2.40 10.88 -7.43
N SER A 66 2.12 11.42 -6.25
CA SER A 66 2.78 11.08 -4.99
C SER A 66 1.79 10.58 -3.94
N MET A 67 0.49 10.52 -4.24
CA MET A 67 -0.51 10.13 -3.25
C MET A 67 -1.73 9.47 -3.86
N SER A 68 -2.17 8.41 -3.22
CA SER A 68 -3.36 7.63 -3.62
C SER A 68 -4.18 7.17 -2.43
N THR A 69 -5.42 6.79 -2.71
CA THR A 69 -6.34 6.17 -1.75
C THR A 69 -6.68 4.76 -2.17
N VAL A 70 -6.79 3.87 -1.18
CA VAL A 70 -7.20 2.47 -1.37
C VAL A 70 -8.28 2.14 -0.36
N THR A 71 -9.49 1.83 -0.83
CA THR A 71 -10.59 1.38 0.01
C THR A 71 -10.58 -0.14 0.09
N ILE A 72 -10.45 -0.67 1.31
CA ILE A 72 -10.35 -2.11 1.58
C ILE A 72 -11.47 -2.50 2.53
N LYS A 73 -12.23 -3.55 2.19
CA LYS A 73 -13.21 -4.16 3.08
C LYS A 73 -12.59 -5.37 3.78
N LEU A 74 -12.68 -5.41 5.10
CA LEU A 74 -12.28 -6.55 5.91
C LEU A 74 -13.41 -7.59 5.92
N ILE A 75 -13.09 -8.85 5.64
CA ILE A 75 -14.06 -9.93 5.49
C ILE A 75 -14.20 -10.76 6.76
N GLU A 76 -13.08 -11.02 7.45
CA GLU A 76 -13.01 -11.87 8.63
C GLU A 76 -12.65 -11.05 9.89
N GLU A 77 -12.87 -11.64 11.07
CA GLU A 77 -12.62 -10.99 12.37
C GLU A 77 -11.15 -10.57 12.56
N ASN A 78 -10.21 -11.38 12.04
CA ASN A 78 -8.77 -11.16 12.20
C ASN A 78 -8.12 -10.41 11.02
N SER A 79 -8.90 -10.02 10.01
CA SER A 79 -8.39 -9.42 8.78
C SER A 79 -7.56 -8.15 9.01
N LEU A 80 -7.89 -7.36 10.03
CA LEU A 80 -7.16 -6.12 10.33
C LEU A 80 -5.72 -6.40 10.78
N THR A 81 -5.53 -7.39 11.65
CA THR A 81 -4.20 -7.75 12.12
C THR A 81 -3.37 -8.34 10.99
N GLN A 82 -3.98 -9.25 10.20
CA GLN A 82 -3.29 -9.90 9.08
C GLN A 82 -2.85 -8.89 8.01
N ILE A 83 -3.72 -7.95 7.61
CA ILE A 83 -3.33 -6.95 6.61
C ILE A 83 -2.24 -6.01 7.11
N ILE A 84 -2.21 -5.70 8.41
CA ILE A 84 -1.14 -4.88 9.02
C ILE A 84 0.21 -5.61 8.94
N GLU A 85 0.22 -6.93 9.10
CA GLU A 85 1.43 -7.75 9.02
C GLU A 85 1.90 -7.99 7.58
N ASP A 86 0.98 -8.13 6.63
CA ASP A 86 1.29 -8.45 5.23
C ASP A 86 1.71 -7.22 4.39
N ILE A 87 1.11 -6.05 4.64
CA ILE A 87 1.38 -4.84 3.83
C ILE A 87 2.86 -4.45 3.75
N PRO A 88 3.66 -4.46 4.83
CA PRO A 88 5.09 -4.15 4.74
C PRO A 88 5.84 -5.05 3.76
N GLN A 89 5.50 -6.34 3.72
CA GLN A 89 6.09 -7.28 2.78
C GLN A 89 5.63 -6.99 1.34
N PHE A 90 4.38 -6.62 1.14
CA PHE A 90 3.85 -6.26 -0.18
C PHE A 90 4.44 -4.95 -0.71
N LEU A 91 4.61 -3.94 0.15
CA LEU A 91 5.33 -2.70 -0.20
C LEU A 91 6.75 -3.03 -0.67
N PHE A 92 7.45 -3.91 0.04
CA PHE A 92 8.79 -4.34 -0.35
C PHE A 92 8.79 -5.07 -1.71
N GLN A 93 7.92 -6.05 -1.91
CA GLN A 93 7.92 -6.90 -3.11
C GLN A 93 7.44 -6.18 -4.37
N PHE A 94 6.41 -5.34 -4.25
CA PHE A 94 5.69 -4.81 -5.41
C PHE A 94 5.90 -3.33 -5.65
N VAL A 95 6.48 -2.60 -4.70
CA VAL A 95 6.75 -1.16 -4.81
C VAL A 95 8.26 -0.91 -4.76
N GLU A 96 8.94 -1.35 -3.70
CA GLU A 96 10.39 -1.10 -3.52
C GLU A 96 11.24 -1.87 -4.55
N GLN A 97 10.97 -3.16 -4.77
CA GLN A 97 11.69 -3.95 -5.78
C GLN A 97 11.25 -3.66 -7.22
N ALA A 98 10.10 -3.01 -7.40
CA ALA A 98 9.55 -2.71 -8.71
C ALA A 98 10.13 -1.43 -9.33
N MET A 99 11.08 -0.75 -8.67
CA MET A 99 11.81 0.36 -9.27
C MET A 99 12.31 -0.08 -10.65
N PRO A 100 12.04 0.70 -11.72
CA PRO A 100 12.56 0.36 -13.03
C PRO A 100 14.07 0.30 -12.88
N THR A 101 14.66 -0.83 -13.29
CA THR A 101 16.07 -0.86 -13.63
C THR A 101 16.23 0.30 -14.59
N ASN A 102 16.89 1.37 -14.15
CA ASN A 102 17.29 2.44 -15.02
C ASN A 102 18.35 1.78 -15.92
N ASN A 103 17.90 1.02 -16.91
CA ASN A 103 18.70 0.55 -18.01
C ASN A 103 19.04 1.83 -18.77
N ILE A 104 20.05 2.53 -18.26
CA ILE A 104 20.83 3.45 -19.04
C ILE A 104 21.37 2.58 -20.16
N HIS A 105 20.63 2.54 -21.27
CA HIS A 105 21.22 2.21 -22.56
C HIS A 105 22.24 3.31 -22.76
N GLN A 106 23.47 3.02 -22.32
CA GLN A 106 24.64 3.78 -22.66
C GLN A 106 24.70 3.70 -24.18
N GLY A 107 24.13 4.70 -24.85
CA GLY A 107 24.21 4.86 -26.29
C GLY A 107 25.69 4.86 -26.62
N LYS A 108 26.15 3.73 -27.14
CA LYS A 108 27.47 3.62 -27.75
C LYS A 108 27.35 4.50 -28.99
N GLY A 109 27.85 5.73 -28.89
CA GLY A 109 28.05 6.57 -30.05
C GLY A 109 28.94 5.81 -31.01
N GLU A 110 28.38 5.46 -32.16
CA GLU A 110 29.14 5.15 -33.38
C GLU A 110 29.55 6.46 -34.06
#